data_AF-A0A0F9DJS9-F1
#
_entry.id   AF-A0A0F9DJS9-F1
#
_cell.length_a   1.000
_cell.length_b   1.000
_cell.length_c   1.000
_cell.angle_alpha   90.00
_cell.angle_beta   90.00
_cell.angle_gamma   90.00
#
_symmetry.space_group_name_H-M   'P 1'
#
loop_
_entity.id
_entity.type
_entity.pdbx_description
1 polymer ?
#
loop_
_entity_poly.entity_id
_entity_poly.type
_entity_poly.pdbx_seq_one_letter_code
_entity_poly.pdbx_strand_id
1 'polypeptide(L)' 'LGPIEADIEKNILSFQSKLAKELLGKTIGEKFKYESKTYTITDIRSIFE' A
#
# COMPACT_ATOMS: atom_id res chain seq x y z
N LEU A 1 7.44 -3.75 -7.25
CA LEU A 1 7.09 -2.74 -8.26
C LEU A 1 7.96 -1.52 -8.06
N GLY A 2 8.89 -1.29 -8.97
CA GLY A 2 9.75 -0.12 -9.00
C GLY A 2 9.00 1.13 -9.45
N PRO A 3 9.67 2.30 -9.51
CA PRO A 3 9.05 3.58 -9.90
C PRO A 3 8.39 3.56 -11.28
N ILE A 4 8.89 2.75 -12.21
CA ILE A 4 8.39 2.62 -13.58
C ILE A 4 7.06 1.86 -13.62
N GLU A 5 6.84 0.95 -12.67
CA GLU A 5 5.64 0.10 -12.59
C GLU A 5 4.52 0.76 -11.78
N ALA A 6 4.77 1.93 -11.18
CA ALA A 6 3.76 2.68 -10.46
C ALA A 6 2.85 3.43 -11.44
N ASP A 7 1.54 3.27 -11.25
CA ASP A 7 0.52 3.78 -12.16
C ASP A 7 -0.69 4.21 -11.34
N ILE A 8 -0.97 5.52 -11.31
CA ILE A 8 -2.06 6.09 -10.51
C ILE A 8 -3.42 5.66 -11.08
N GLU A 9 -3.55 5.55 -12.40
CA GLU A 9 -4.81 5.17 -13.06
C GLU A 9 -5.18 3.72 -12.72
N LYS A 10 -4.18 2.87 -12.51
CA LYS A 10 -4.35 1.47 -12.09
C LYS A 10 -4.30 1.27 -10.57
N ASN A 11 -4.19 2.33 -9.77
CA ASN A 11 -4.01 2.27 -8.33
C ASN A 11 -2.79 1.44 -7.89
N ILE A 12 -1.72 1.46 -8.69
CA ILE A 12 -0.48 0.75 -8.43
C ILE A 12 0.54 1.69 -7.79
N LEU A 13 0.95 1.36 -6.56
CA LEU A 13 1.94 2.13 -5.82
C LEU A 13 3.34 1.58 -6.05
N SER A 14 4.32 2.49 -6.21
CA SER A 14 5.73 2.12 -6.11
C SER A 14 6.03 1.63 -4.71
N PHE A 15 6.82 0.56 -4.61
CA PHE A 15 7.33 0.05 -3.34
C PHE A 15 8.17 1.09 -2.58
N GLN A 16 8.76 2.05 -3.31
CA GLN A 16 9.57 3.11 -2.71
C GLN A 16 8.73 4.24 -2.10
N SER A 17 7.42 4.28 -2.37
CA SER A 17 6.54 5.34 -1.87
C SER A 17 6.42 5.32 -0.35
N LYS A 18 6.19 6.50 0.25
CA LYS A 18 5.98 6.63 1.69
C LYS A 18 4.79 5.76 2.15
N LEU A 19 3.73 5.72 1.37
CA LEU A 19 2.56 4.89 1.64
C LEU A 19 2.89 3.40 1.65
N ALA A 20 3.59 2.89 0.63
CA ALA A 20 3.98 1.49 0.56
C ALA A 20 4.86 1.08 1.75
N LYS A 21 5.77 1.97 2.19
CA LYS A 21 6.60 1.73 3.37
C LYS A 21 5.80 1.62 4.67
N GLU A 22 4.78 2.46 4.86
CA GLU A 22 3.90 2.39 6.03
C GLU A 22 3.04 1.12 6.08
N LEU A 23 2.80 0.50 4.92
CA LEU A 23 2.05 -0.75 4.79
C LEU A 23 2.91 -2.00 5.01
N LEU A 24 4.25 -1.88 5.01
CA LEU A 24 5.14 -3.03 5.18
C LEU A 24 4.97 -3.69 6.55
N GLY A 25 4.82 -5.01 6.54
CA GLY A 25 4.68 -5.82 7.76
C GLY A 25 3.33 -5.68 8.47
N LYS A 26 2.40 -4.87 7.94
CA LYS A 26 1.03 -4.77 8.48
C LYS A 26 0.15 -5.88 7.94
N THR A 27 -0.85 -6.26 8.75
CA THR A 27 -1.82 -7.31 8.44
C THR A 27 -3.23 -6.75 8.29
N ILE A 28 -4.16 -7.57 7.82
CA ILE A 28 -5.58 -7.19 7.72
C ILE A 28 -6.12 -6.83 9.13
N GLY A 29 -6.85 -5.72 9.23
CA GLY A 29 -7.39 -5.16 10.47
C GLY A 29 -6.49 -4.13 11.15
N GLU A 30 -5.20 -4.07 10.80
CA GLU A 30 -4.29 -3.04 11.31
C GLU A 30 -4.63 -1.65 10.76
N LYS A 31 -4.35 -0.63 11.57
CA LYS A 31 -4.48 0.76 11.18
C LYS A 31 -3.11 1.36 10.89
N PHE A 32 -3.08 2.30 9.96
CA PHE A 32 -1.90 3.10 9.67
C PHE A 32 -2.30 4.56 9.44
N LYS A 33 -1.37 5.48 9.71
CA LYS A 33 -1.55 6.89 9.44
C LYS A 33 -0.83 7.23 8.14
N TYR A 34 -1.52 7.92 7.25
CA TYR A 34 -0.91 8.48 6.06
C TYR A 34 -1.40 9.90 5.89
N GLU A 35 -0.44 10.83 5.83
CA GLU A 35 -0.67 12.26 5.97
C GLU A 35 -1.48 12.61 7.23
N SER A 36 -2.63 13.26 7.10
CA SER A 36 -3.51 13.62 8.21
C SER A 36 -4.69 12.66 8.41
N LYS A 37 -4.66 11.49 7.75
CA LYS A 37 -5.76 10.51 7.76
C LYS A 37 -5.30 9.18 8.35
N THR A 38 -6.23 8.51 9.04
CA THR A 38 -6.03 7.14 9.53
C THR A 38 -6.82 6.19 8.64
N TYR A 39 -6.15 5.17 8.15
CA TYR A 39 -6.71 4.14 7.29
C TYR A 39 -6.67 2.79 8.00
N THR A 40 -7.55 1.89 7.60
CA THR A 40 -7.60 0.51 8.10
C THR A 40 -7.40 -0.43 6.91
N ILE A 41 -6.54 -1.43 7.07
CA ILE A 41 -6.32 -2.45 6.03
C ILE A 41 -7.50 -3.42 6.08
N THR A 42 -8.32 -3.43 5.03
CA THR A 42 -9.51 -4.30 4.97
C THR A 42 -9.22 -5.63 4.29
N ASP A 43 -8.26 -5.68 3.37
CA ASP A 43 -7.99 -6.85 2.54
C ASP A 43 -6.56 -6.77 1.98
N ILE A 44 -5.87 -7.92 1.84
CA ILE A 44 -4.55 -8.04 1.20
C ILE A 44 -4.63 -9.24 0.27
N ARG A 45 -4.30 -9.04 -1.01
CA ARG A 45 -4.28 -10.10 -2.03
C ARG A 45 -2.94 -10.13 -2.73
N SER A 46 -2.43 -11.33 -2.96
CA SER A 46 -1.33 -11.55 -3.90
C SER A 46 -1.88 -11.63 -5.31
N ILE A 47 -1.12 -11.12 -6.28
CA ILE A 47 -1.41 -11.32 -7.71
C ILE A 47 -0.84 -12.63 -8.25
N PHE A 48 -0.15 -13.40 -7.40
CA PHE A 48 0.44 -14.70 -7.71
C PHE A 48 -0.31 -15.87 -7.08
N GLU A 49 -1.38 -15.58 -6.32
CA GLU A 49 -2.36 -16.56 -5.82
C GLU A 49 -3.61 -16.51 -6.69
#